data_AF-A0A2A5QX38-F1
#
_entry.id   AF-A0A2A5QX38-F1
#
_cell.length_a   1.000
_cell.length_b   1.000
_cell.length_c   1.000
_cell.angle_alpha   90.00
_cell.angle_beta   90.00
_cell.angle_gamma   90.00
#
_symmetry.space_group_name_H-M   'P 1'
#
loop_
_entity.id
_entity.type
_entity.pdbx_description
1 polymer ?
#
loop_
_entity_poly.entity_id
_entity_poly.type
_entity_poly.pdbx_seq_one_letter_code
_entity_poly.pdbx_strand_id
1 'polypeptide(L)' 'MGLIDSMKTALSAPAPKSRPDDGSEGAYWCDDCAVRIRDVELEGEPVCPDCGTEMRFERSTGRDCAC' A
#
# COMPACT_ATOMS: atom_id res chain seq x y z
N MET A 1 -31.11 1.53 -15.70
CA MET A 1 -29.65 1.33 -15.54
C MET A 1 -29.35 1.57 -14.07
N GLY A 2 -29.19 0.49 -13.31
CA GLY A 2 -29.18 0.54 -11.84
C GLY A 2 -27.78 0.75 -11.27
N LEU A 3 -27.71 1.37 -10.09
CA LEU A 3 -26.49 1.62 -9.31
C LEU A 3 -25.63 0.35 -9.08
N ILE A 4 -26.26 -0.83 -9.09
CA ILE A 4 -25.62 -2.14 -9.00
C ILE A 4 -24.69 -2.43 -10.20
N ASP A 5 -25.01 -1.92 -11.37
CA ASP A 5 -24.20 -2.07 -12.59
C ASP A 5 -22.93 -1.20 -12.54
N SER A 6 -23.04 -0.03 -11.89
CA SER A 6 -21.92 0.89 -11.66
C SER A 6 -20.88 0.31 -10.70
N MET A 7 -21.32 -0.39 -9.64
CA MET A 7 -20.40 -1.07 -8.70
C MET A 7 -19.64 -2.22 -9.37
N LYS A 8 -20.31 -3.01 -10.20
CA LYS A 8 -19.69 -4.10 -10.96
C LYS A 8 -18.66 -3.58 -11.97
N THR A 9 -18.92 -2.43 -12.57
CA THR A 9 -18.01 -1.79 -13.53
C THR A 9 -16.77 -1.22 -12.84
N ALA A 10 -16.90 -0.63 -11.64
CA ALA A 10 -15.75 -0.12 -10.88
C ALA A 10 -14.81 -1.23 -10.40
N LEU A 11 -15.35 -2.39 -10.00
CA LEU A 11 -14.53 -3.56 -9.63
C LEU A 11 -13.97 -4.31 -10.86
N SER A 12 -14.70 -4.30 -11.98
CA SER A 12 -14.24 -4.92 -13.24
C SER A 12 -13.30 -4.01 -14.04
N ALA A 13 -13.11 -2.76 -13.62
CA ALA A 13 -12.11 -1.89 -14.20
C ALA A 13 -10.74 -2.56 -13.95
N PRO A 14 -9.99 -2.93 -15.00
CA PRO A 14 -8.68 -3.49 -14.81
C PRO A 14 -7.85 -2.46 -14.03
N ALA A 15 -7.45 -2.81 -12.81
CA ALA A 15 -6.44 -2.04 -12.09
C ALA A 15 -5.27 -1.83 -13.07
N PRO A 16 -4.77 -0.59 -13.23
CA PRO A 16 -3.72 -0.30 -14.20
C PRO A 16 -2.58 -1.31 -13.99
N LYS A 17 -2.32 -2.14 -15.00
CA LYS A 17 -1.44 -3.32 -14.92
C LYS A 17 0.05 -2.99 -14.76
N SER A 18 0.40 -1.73 -14.62
CA SER A 18 1.73 -1.30 -14.26
C SER A 18 1.60 0.01 -13.50
N ARG A 19 1.54 -0.08 -12.16
CA ARG A 19 2.26 0.94 -11.41
C ARG A 19 3.72 0.75 -11.83
N PRO A 20 4.45 1.81 -12.24
CA PRO A 20 5.88 1.70 -12.47
C PRO A 20 6.48 0.96 -11.28
N ASP A 21 7.31 -0.04 -11.55
CA ASP A 21 8.17 -0.60 -10.51
C ASP A 21 9.07 0.57 -10.10
N ASP A 22 8.69 1.24 -9.03
CA ASP A 22 9.39 2.37 -8.45
C ASP A 22 10.57 1.89 -7.59
N GLY A 23 10.97 0.63 -7.74
CA GLY A 23 12.02 -0.03 -6.99
C GLY A 23 11.63 -0.38 -5.55
N SER A 24 10.35 -0.28 -5.20
CA SER A 24 9.87 -0.51 -3.84
C SER A 24 9.66 -2.00 -3.55
N GLU A 25 10.32 -2.48 -2.50
CA GLU A 25 10.14 -3.82 -1.95
C GLU A 25 9.00 -3.87 -0.91
N GLY A 26 8.55 -2.72 -0.40
CA GLY A 26 7.48 -2.68 0.59
C GLY A 26 7.12 -1.30 1.13
N ALA A 27 6.74 -1.30 2.41
CA ALA A 27 6.43 -0.11 3.18
C ALA A 27 6.64 -0.40 4.66
N TYR A 28 6.80 0.65 5.45
CA TYR A 28 6.80 0.59 6.91
C TYR A 28 5.44 1.06 7.43
N TRP A 29 4.89 0.32 8.39
CA TRP A 29 3.60 0.59 9.02
C TRP A 29 3.75 0.78 10.52
N CYS A 30 3.15 1.85 11.05
CA CYS A 30 2.97 2.06 12.47
C CYS A 30 1.53 1.67 12.87
N ASP A 31 1.38 0.66 13.72
CA ASP A 31 0.07 0.18 14.15
C ASP A 31 -0.66 1.15 15.08
N ASP A 32 0.07 1.93 15.87
CA ASP A 32 -0.51 2.88 16.83
C ASP A 32 -1.06 4.15 16.15
N CYS A 33 -0.29 4.71 15.20
CA CYS A 33 -0.67 5.95 14.50
C CYS A 33 -1.35 5.70 13.15
N ALA A 34 -1.42 4.45 12.68
CA ALA A 34 -1.90 4.08 11.35
C ALA A 34 -1.18 4.82 10.20
N VAL A 35 0.10 5.14 10.40
CA VAL A 35 0.97 5.80 9.42
C VAL A 35 1.66 4.76 8.55
N ARG A 36 1.68 5.01 7.24
CA ARG A 36 2.38 4.20 6.25
C ARG A 36 3.39 5.02 5.47
N ILE A 37 4.63 4.55 5.41
CA ILE A 37 5.72 5.18 4.67
C ILE A 37 6.28 4.16 3.70
N ARG A 38 6.46 4.51 2.42
CA ARG A 38 7.10 3.58 1.46
C ARG A 38 8.56 3.38 1.85
N ASP A 39 9.10 2.20 1.61
CA ASP A 39 10.52 1.93 1.81
C ASP A 39 11.42 2.87 1.01
N VAL A 40 11.03 3.19 -0.23
CA VAL A 40 11.75 4.15 -1.09
C VAL A 40 11.61 5.62 -0.64
N GLU A 41 10.66 5.92 0.24
CA GLU A 41 10.46 7.25 0.83
C GLU A 41 11.07 7.35 2.24
N LEU A 42 11.54 6.25 2.82
CA LEU A 42 12.12 6.24 4.16
C LEU A 42 13.60 6.64 4.12
N GLU A 43 13.92 7.77 4.72
CA GLU A 43 15.29 8.23 4.88
C GLU A 43 15.80 7.89 6.29
N GLY A 44 16.48 6.75 6.43
CA GLY A 44 17.12 6.34 7.68
C GLY A 44 16.40 5.21 8.42
N GLU A 45 16.30 5.34 9.75
CA GLU A 45 15.70 4.30 10.59
C GLU A 45 14.16 4.25 10.44
N PRO A 46 13.55 3.06 10.50
CA PRO A 46 12.11 2.88 10.31
C PRO A 46 11.34 3.28 11.56
N VAL A 47 11.28 4.58 11.84
CA VAL A 47 10.65 5.15 13.04
C VAL A 47 9.46 6.00 12.63
N CYS A 48 8.36 5.88 13.36
CA CYS A 48 7.16 6.66 13.09
C CYS A 48 7.40 8.15 13.39
N PRO A 49 7.12 9.06 12.45
CA PRO A 49 7.34 10.49 12.66
C PRO A 49 6.42 11.10 13.72
N ASP A 50 5.28 10.45 14.02
CA ASP A 50 4.27 10.98 14.94
C ASP A 50 4.53 10.59 16.39
N CYS A 51 5.01 9.36 16.64
CA CYS A 51 5.17 8.82 18.00
C CYS A 51 6.60 8.36 18.33
N GLY A 52 7.50 8.29 17.35
CA GLY A 52 8.89 7.88 17.57
C GLY A 52 9.07 6.38 17.82
N THR A 53 8.06 5.54 17.59
CA THR A 53 8.17 4.09 17.77
C THR A 53 8.69 3.41 16.49
N GLU A 54 9.35 2.25 16.65
CA GLU A 54 9.75 1.43 15.52
C GLU A 54 8.53 0.98 14.69
N MET A 55 8.65 1.07 13.37
CA MET A 55 7.63 0.68 12.41
C MET A 55 7.90 -0.73 11.88
N ARG A 56 6.83 -1.51 11.66
CA ARG A 56 6.91 -2.85 11.06
C ARG A 56 7.07 -2.74 9.55
N PHE A 57 8.03 -3.48 8.99
CA PHE A 57 8.12 -3.64 7.54
C PHE A 57 7.01 -4.57 7.01
N GLU A 58 6.25 -4.08 6.05
CA GLU A 58 5.23 -4.79 5.30
C GLU A 58 5.69 -4.91 3.84
N ARG A 59 5.96 -6.14 3.39
CA ARG A 59 6.27 -6.39 1.99
C ARG A 59 5.07 -6.04 1.14
N SER A 60 5.30 -5.28 0.07
CA SER A 60 4.28 -5.08 -0.94
C SER A 60 4.21 -6.39 -1.73
N THR A 61 3.35 -7.32 -1.31
CA THR A 61 3.03 -8.48 -2.14
C THR A 61 2.46 -7.92 -3.44
N GLY A 62 3.27 -7.92 -4.50
CA GLY A 62 2.81 -7.51 -5.83
C GLY A 62 1.67 -8.42 -6.25
N ARG A 63 0.42 -7.99 -5.99
CA ARG A 63 -0.83 -8.73 -6.23
C ARG A 63 -0.67 -10.26 -6.16
N ASP A 64 -0.22 -10.79 -5.03
CA ASP A 64 -0.69 -12.10 -4.58
C ASP A 64 -2.03 -11.90 -3.85
N CYS A 65 -2.97 -11.24 -4.53
CA CYS A 65 -4.37 -11.53 -4.24
C CYS A 65 -4.56 -12.97 -4.70
N ALA A 66 -4.31 -13.91 -3.80
CA ALA A 66 -4.73 -15.29 -3.99
C ALA A 66 -6.26 -15.26 -4.17
N CYS A 67 -6.67 -15.33 -5.44
CA CYS A 67 -7.99 -15.73 -5.94
C CYS A 67 -9.22 -14.96 -5.42
#